data_AF-A0A7R9L002-F1
#
_entry.id   AF-A0A7R9L002-F1
#
_cell.length_a   1.000
_cell.length_b   1.000
_cell.length_c   1.000
_cell.angle_alpha   90.00
_cell.angle_beta   90.00
_cell.angle_gamma   90.00
#
_symmetry.space_group_name_H-M   'P 1'
#
loop_
_entity.id
_entity.type
_entity.pdbx_description
1 polymer ?
#
loop_
_entity_poly.entity_id
_entity_poly.type
_entity_poly.pdbx_seq_one_letter_code
_entity_poly.pdbx_strand_id
1 'polypeptide(L)'
;MEQISQIGRGGFGEVYQVKHITDCQVYAVKIVKFLDTYDDHKRKEILKEVQKLLECVKYLHDSCPPVIHRDLKPSNVLISQNSNNNRFIKLCDFGSATYHEMTSQRHTSNVGTSQYMAPETIGRPVVELSTTITSGQSADK
;
A
#
# COMPACT_ATOMS: atom_id res chain seq x y z
N MET A 1 0.47 10.95 -16.47
CA MET A 1 1.44 10.08 -15.76
C MET A 1 2.34 9.46 -16.80
N GLU A 2 3.62 9.29 -16.50
CA GLU A 2 4.57 8.58 -17.35
C GLU A 2 4.79 7.18 -16.79
N GLN A 3 4.58 6.14 -17.59
CA GLN A 3 4.84 4.76 -17.17
C GLN A 3 6.35 4.52 -17.22
N ILE A 4 6.95 4.14 -16.10
CA ILE A 4 8.39 3.85 -16.00
C ILE A 4 8.63 2.37 -16.31
N SER A 5 8.01 1.47 -15.56
CA SER A 5 8.28 0.03 -15.65
C SER A 5 7.14 -0.81 -15.08
N GLN A 6 7.01 -2.05 -15.54
CA GLN A 6 6.18 -3.04 -14.87
C GLN A 6 6.97 -3.64 -13.70
N ILE A 7 6.34 -3.68 -12.53
CA ILE A 7 6.98 -4.00 -11.25
C ILE A 7 6.32 -5.20 -10.57
N GLY A 8 5.17 -5.65 -11.07
CA GLY A 8 4.51 -6.85 -10.58
C GLY A 8 3.42 -7.35 -11.52
N ARG A 9 3.21 -8.67 -11.54
CA ARG A 9 2.10 -9.33 -12.24
C ARG A 9 1.60 -10.47 -11.36
N GLY A 10 0.31 -10.45 -11.02
CA GLY A 10 -0.33 -11.46 -10.18
C GLY A 10 -1.69 -11.86 -10.71
N GLY A 11 -2.36 -12.81 -10.03
CA GLY A 11 -3.68 -13.33 -10.44
C GLY A 11 -4.81 -12.29 -10.52
N PHE A 12 -4.59 -11.08 -9.99
CA PHE A 12 -5.58 -10.01 -9.92
C PHE A 12 -5.20 -8.75 -10.72
N GLY A 13 -4.17 -8.82 -11.56
CA GLY A 13 -3.79 -7.70 -12.43
C GLY A 13 -2.27 -7.44 -12.50
N GLU A 14 -1.95 -6.29 -13.06
CA GLU A 14 -0.59 -5.85 -13.35
C GLU A 14 -0.27 -4.59 -12.53
N VAL A 15 0.95 -4.47 -12.03
CA VAL A 15 1.40 -3.32 -11.23
C VAL A 15 2.52 -2.61 -11.99
N TYR A 16 2.39 -1.30 -12.15
CA TYR A 16 3.33 -0.44 -12.87
C TYR A 16 3.86 0.67 -11.98
N GLN A 17 5.16 0.90 -12.05
CA GLN A 17 5.77 2.08 -11.47
C GLN A 17 5.53 3.23 -12.43
N VAL A 18 4.93 4.30 -11.93
CA VAL A 18 4.61 5.50 -12.71
C VAL A 18 5.23 6.72 -12.05
N LYS A 19 5.69 7.66 -12.86
CA LYS A 19 6.07 9.00 -12.41
C LYS A 19 4.91 9.93 -12.68
N HIS A 20 4.43 10.59 -11.64
CA HIS A 20 3.46 11.65 -11.83
C HIS A 20 4.20 12.89 -12.36
N ILE A 21 3.67 13.45 -13.44
CA ILE A 21 4.41 14.40 -14.29
C ILE A 21 4.57 15.76 -13.58
N THR A 22 3.61 16.12 -12.72
CA THR A 22 3.57 17.45 -12.10
C THR A 22 4.32 17.53 -10.77
N ASP A 23 4.36 16.47 -9.97
CA ASP A 23 5.07 16.43 -8.67
C ASP A 23 6.40 15.64 -8.73
N CYS A 24 6.71 15.01 -9.86
CA CYS A 24 7.84 14.11 -10.05
C CYS A 24 7.91 12.91 -9.09
N GLN A 25 6.85 12.66 -8.32
CA GLN A 25 6.78 11.60 -7.34
C GLN A 25 6.47 10.27 -8.05
N VAL A 26 7.07 9.20 -7.52
CA VAL A 26 6.93 7.86 -8.06
C VAL A 26 5.85 7.10 -7.28
N TYR A 27 4.94 6.47 -8.01
CA TYR A 27 3.80 5.72 -7.49
C TYR A 27 3.76 4.30 -8.06
N ALA A 28 3.18 3.35 -7.33
CA ALA A 28 2.81 2.05 -7.84
C ALA A 28 1.32 2.05 -8.22
N VAL A 29 1.00 1.79 -9.49
CA VAL A 29 -0.38 1.72 -10.01
C VAL A 29 -0.72 0.27 -10.31
N LYS A 30 -1.73 -0.26 -9.61
CA LYS A 30 -2.28 -1.60 -9.88
C LYS A 30 -3.43 -1.50 -10.88
N ILE A 31 -3.19 -2.01 -12.09
CA ILE A 31 -4.17 -2.17 -13.15
C ILE A 31 -4.93 -3.47 -12.90
N VAL A 32 -6.20 -3.34 -12.54
CA VAL A 32 -7.13 -4.47 -12.41
C VAL A 32 -7.90 -4.61 -13.71
N LYS A 33 -7.83 -5.78 -14.35
CA LYS A 33 -8.64 -6.06 -15.54
C LYS A 33 -10.09 -6.25 -15.11
N PHE A 34 -10.93 -5.29 -15.43
CA PHE A 34 -12.37 -5.49 -15.33
C PHE A 34 -12.78 -6.46 -16.42
N LEU A 35 -13.35 -7.59 -16.05
CA LEU A 35 -13.92 -8.52 -17.02
C LEU A 35 -15.01 -7.77 -17.79
N ASP A 36 -14.93 -7.74 -19.12
CA ASP A 36 -15.91 -7.09 -20.01
C ASP A 36 -17.34 -7.67 -19.88
N THR A 37 -17.49 -8.71 -19.06
CA THR A 37 -18.75 -9.38 -18.72
C THR A 37 -19.64 -8.60 -17.74
N TYR A 38 -19.19 -7.48 -17.18
CA TYR A 38 -20.01 -6.68 -16.25
C TYR A 38 -20.80 -5.59 -16.98
N ASP A 39 -22.12 -5.60 -16.78
CA ASP A 39 -22.99 -4.50 -17.21
C ASP A 39 -22.64 -3.16 -16.52
N ASP A 40 -23.09 -2.05 -17.12
CA ASP A 40 -22.82 -0.69 -16.63
C ASP A 40 -23.29 -0.46 -15.20
N HIS A 41 -24.38 -1.11 -14.79
CA HIS A 41 -24.92 -0.98 -13.45
C HIS A 41 -23.96 -1.60 -12.43
N LYS A 42 -23.48 -2.82 -12.69
CA LYS A 42 -22.52 -3.52 -11.85
C LYS A 42 -21.18 -2.80 -11.80
N ARG A 43 -20.72 -2.22 -12.92
CA ARG A 43 -19.52 -1.37 -12.94
C ARG A 43 -19.67 -0.17 -12.02
N LYS A 44 -20.80 0.53 -12.04
CA LYS A 44 -21.07 1.66 -11.14
C LYS A 44 -21.08 1.25 -9.67
N GLU A 45 -21.67 0.10 -9.33
CA GLU A 45 -21.66 -0.40 -7.96
C GLU A 45 -20.25 -0.73 -7.47
N ILE A 46 -19.43 -1.39 -8.30
CA ILE A 46 -18.02 -1.67 -7.97
C ILE A 46 -17.25 -0.37 -7.75
N LEU A 47 -17.44 0.63 -8.61
CA LEU A 47 -16.75 1.93 -8.46
C LEU A 47 -17.14 2.64 -7.17
N LYS A 48 -18.42 2.57 -6.75
CA LYS A 48 -18.86 3.12 -5.45
C LYS A 48 -18.20 2.40 -4.27
N GLU A 49 -18.02 1.09 -4.36
CA GLU A 49 -17.31 0.32 -3.33
C GLU A 49 -15.82 0.68 -3.30
N VAL A 50 -15.17 0.78 -4.45
CA VAL A 50 -13.77 1.21 -4.54
C VAL A 50 -13.58 2.61 -3.95
N GLN A 51 -14.51 3.54 -4.21
CA GLN A 51 -14.45 4.88 -3.64
C GLN A 51 -14.51 4.87 -2.11
N LYS A 52 -15.44 4.11 -1.52
CA LYS A 52 -15.53 3.96 -0.05
C LYS A 52 -14.26 3.34 0.55
N LEU A 53 -13.65 2.38 -0.14
CA LEU A 53 -12.38 1.79 0.28
C LEU A 53 -11.26 2.85 0.28
N LEU A 54 -11.19 3.68 -0.75
CA LEU A 54 -10.21 4.78 -0.83
C LEU A 54 -10.43 5.82 0.26
N GLU A 55 -11.68 6.11 0.63
CA GLU A 55 -12.00 6.99 1.76
C GLU A 55 -11.48 6.41 3.09
N CYS A 56 -11.62 5.10 3.32
CA CYS A 56 -11.04 4.45 4.50
C CYS A 56 -9.51 4.55 4.53
N VAL A 57 -8.85 4.30 3.39
CA VAL A 57 -7.38 4.40 3.29
C VAL A 57 -6.92 5.84 3.50
N LYS A 58 -7.62 6.81 2.89
CA LYS A 58 -7.35 8.23 3.09
C LYS A 58 -7.48 8.62 4.56
N TYR A 59 -8.52 8.15 5.26
CA TYR A 59 -8.69 8.40 6.69
C TYR A 59 -7.48 7.92 7.52
N LEU A 60 -6.94 6.73 7.21
CA LEU A 60 -5.72 6.24 7.87
C LEU A 60 -4.50 7.10 7.55
N HIS A 61 -4.36 7.56 6.31
CA HIS A 61 -3.21 8.38 5.90
C HIS A 61 -3.29 9.82 6.41
N ASP A 62 -4.49 10.35 6.63
CA ASP A 62 -4.71 11.69 7.16
C ASP A 62 -4.65 11.72 8.71
N SER A 63 -4.54 10.57 9.39
CA SER A 63 -4.41 10.53 10.86
C SER A 63 -3.08 11.14 11.32
N CYS A 64 -3.00 11.57 12.58
CA CYS A 64 -1.77 12.08 13.18
C CYS A 64 -1.41 11.24 14.42
N PRO A 65 -0.35 10.40 14.36
CA PRO A 65 0.52 10.15 13.19
C PRO A 65 -0.18 9.37 12.05
N PRO A 66 0.27 9.48 10.79
CA PRO A 66 -0.32 8.75 9.68
C PRO A 66 -0.18 7.23 9.85
N VAL A 67 -1.22 6.47 9.53
CA VAL A 67 -1.22 5.00 9.63
C VAL A 67 -1.17 4.37 8.26
N ILE A 68 -0.22 3.46 8.04
CA ILE A 68 -0.09 2.65 6.82
C ILE A 68 -0.52 1.21 7.15
N HIS A 69 -1.56 0.70 6.49
CA HIS A 69 -2.11 -0.64 6.77
C HIS A 69 -1.18 -1.80 6.33
N ARG A 70 -0.42 -1.63 5.23
CA ARG A 70 0.53 -2.59 4.62
C ARG A 70 -0.01 -3.96 4.15
N ASP A 71 -1.21 -4.38 4.52
CA ASP A 71 -1.84 -5.64 4.07
C ASP A 71 -3.27 -5.43 3.54
N LEU A 72 -3.44 -4.50 2.59
CA LEU A 72 -4.73 -4.28 1.93
C LEU A 72 -4.99 -5.37 0.88
N LYS A 73 -5.95 -6.24 1.18
CA LYS A 73 -6.41 -7.33 0.31
C LYS A 73 -7.92 -7.54 0.50
N PRO A 74 -8.63 -8.16 -0.46
CA PRO A 74 -10.08 -8.37 -0.35
C PRO A 74 -10.53 -9.07 0.93
N SER A 75 -9.73 -10.00 1.49
CA SER A 75 -10.06 -10.67 2.76
C SER A 75 -10.02 -9.74 3.98
N ASN A 76 -9.34 -8.60 3.87
CA ASN A 76 -9.21 -7.59 4.93
C ASN A 76 -10.18 -6.40 4.72
N VAL A 77 -11.09 -6.52 3.74
CA VAL A 77 -12.14 -5.54 3.45
C VAL A 77 -13.49 -6.17 3.78
N LEU A 78 -14.07 -5.76 4.91
CA LEU A 78 -15.38 -6.23 5.34
C LEU A 78 -16.46 -5.34 4.76
N ILE A 79 -17.55 -5.95 4.31
CA ILE A 79 -18.71 -5.25 3.80
C ILE A 79 -19.91 -5.55 4.70
N SER A 80 -20.46 -4.49 5.30
CA SER A 80 -21.66 -4.56 6.13
C SER A 80 -22.80 -3.84 5.43
N GLN A 81 -24.04 -4.25 5.66
CA GLN A 81 -25.23 -3.59 5.15
C GLN A 81 -26.14 -3.24 6.31
N ASN A 82 -26.70 -2.02 6.32
CA ASN A 82 -27.72 -1.66 7.31
C ASN A 82 -29.13 -2.04 6.82
N SER A 83 -30.13 -1.82 7.67
CA SER A 83 -31.55 -2.04 7.39
C SER A 83 -32.09 -1.26 6.18
N ASN A 84 -31.41 -0.20 5.76
CA ASN A 84 -31.79 0.65 4.62
C ASN A 84 -31.05 0.26 3.33
N ASN A 85 -30.43 -0.92 3.28
CA ASN A 85 -29.59 -1.39 2.18
C ASN A 85 -28.34 -0.54 1.89
N ASN A 86 -27.93 0.34 2.80
CA ASN A 86 -26.68 1.06 2.66
C ASN A 86 -25.52 0.13 3.04
N ARG A 87 -24.63 -0.11 2.08
CA ARG A 87 -23.39 -0.88 2.29
C ARG A 87 -22.27 0.02 2.82
N PHE A 88 -21.58 -0.47 3.84
CA PHE A 88 -20.43 0.16 4.49
C PHE A 88 -19.20 -0.72 4.31
N ILE A 89 -18.06 -0.08 4.07
CA ILE A 89 -16.76 -0.75 4.04
C ILE A 89 -16.08 -0.53 5.37
N LYS A 90 -15.49 -1.60 5.92
CA LYS A 90 -14.63 -1.56 7.09
C LYS A 90 -13.33 -2.29 6.79
N LEU A 91 -12.22 -1.63 7.05
CA LEU A 91 -10.91 -2.29 7.03
C LEU A 91 -10.73 -3.10 8.32
N CYS A 92 -10.15 -4.29 8.21
CA CYS A 92 -9.79 -5.13 9.35
C CYS A 92 -8.36 -5.65 9.22
N ASP A 93 -7.87 -6.28 10.29
CA ASP A 93 -6.52 -6.86 10.36
C ASP A 93 -5.38 -5.83 10.23
N PHE A 94 -5.22 -5.04 11.28
CA PHE A 94 -4.12 -4.08 11.43
C PHE A 94 -2.85 -4.73 12.00
N GLY A 95 -2.74 -6.06 12.03
CA GLY A 95 -1.57 -6.75 12.58
C GLY A 95 -0.26 -6.43 11.83
N SER A 96 -0.39 -6.03 10.57
CA SER A 96 0.72 -5.54 9.74
C SER A 96 0.82 -4.02 9.67
N ALA A 97 -0.08 -3.25 10.30
CA ALA A 97 -0.07 -1.81 10.17
C ALA A 97 1.15 -1.16 10.86
N THR A 98 1.51 0.05 10.44
CA THR A 98 2.58 0.85 11.05
C THR A 98 2.21 2.32 11.01
N TYR A 99 2.82 3.12 11.87
CA TYR A 99 2.82 4.57 11.71
C TYR A 99 3.87 4.99 10.68
N HIS A 100 3.57 6.02 9.92
CA HIS A 100 4.56 6.70 9.08
C HIS A 100 5.37 7.64 9.98
N GLU A 101 6.55 7.22 10.40
CA GLU A 101 7.47 8.08 11.15
C GLU A 101 8.16 9.03 10.17
N MET A 102 8.09 10.35 10.42
CA MET A 102 8.76 11.36 9.59
C MET A 102 10.30 11.23 9.60
N THR A 103 10.89 10.43 10.48
CA THR A 103 12.34 10.38 10.73
C THR A 103 13.05 9.08 10.37
N SER A 104 12.34 8.04 9.91
CA SER A 104 12.94 6.70 9.79
C SER A 104 12.95 6.19 8.34
N GLN A 105 14.11 6.26 7.68
CA GLN A 105 14.41 5.63 6.38
C GLN A 105 14.38 4.08 6.42
N ARG A 106 13.65 3.46 7.34
CA ARG A 106 13.62 2.00 7.57
C ARG A 106 12.20 1.49 7.77
N HIS A 107 11.47 1.33 6.67
CA HIS A 107 10.35 0.40 6.62
C HIS A 107 10.68 -0.70 5.61
N THR A 108 11.66 -1.54 5.93
CA THR A 108 12.20 -2.60 5.05
C THR A 108 11.98 -4.02 5.58
N SER A 109 11.06 -4.23 6.52
CA SER A 109 10.59 -5.58 6.80
C SER A 109 9.54 -5.97 5.74
N ASN A 110 9.79 -7.05 5.00
CA ASN A 110 8.85 -7.64 4.06
C ASN A 110 7.62 -8.16 4.83
N VAL A 111 6.69 -7.26 5.15
CA VAL A 111 5.46 -7.56 5.90
C VAL A 111 4.27 -7.26 5.00
N GLY A 112 3.39 -8.25 4.84
CA GLY A 112 2.20 -8.18 4.00
C GLY A 112 2.03 -9.43 3.14
N THR A 113 0.86 -9.56 2.52
CA THR A 113 0.59 -10.64 1.58
C THR A 113 1.27 -10.30 0.25
N SER A 114 2.29 -11.08 -0.14
CA SER A 114 3.17 -10.83 -1.30
C SER A 114 2.47 -10.40 -2.60
N GLN A 115 1.22 -10.82 -2.82
CA GLN A 115 0.43 -10.50 -4.02
C GLN A 115 -0.21 -9.09 -4.04
N TYR A 116 -0.21 -8.41 -2.89
CA TYR A 116 -0.80 -7.08 -2.66
C TYR A 116 0.23 -6.05 -2.21
N MET A 117 1.47 -6.51 -1.99
CA MET A 117 2.59 -5.68 -1.60
C MET A 117 2.99 -4.75 -2.75
N ALA A 118 3.29 -3.49 -2.40
CA ALA A 118 3.88 -2.53 -3.31
C ALA A 118 5.32 -3.00 -3.65
N PRO A 119 5.81 -2.82 -4.89
CA PRO A 119 7.07 -3.40 -5.35
C PRO A 119 8.30 -2.99 -4.54
N GLU A 120 8.30 -1.81 -3.90
CA GLU A 120 9.39 -1.34 -3.05
C GLU A 120 9.55 -2.20 -1.79
N THR A 121 8.53 -2.97 -1.44
CA THR A 121 8.54 -3.96 -0.36
C THR A 121 8.86 -5.37 -0.84
N ILE A 122 8.96 -5.61 -2.15
CA ILE A 122 9.34 -6.90 -2.75
C ILE A 122 10.73 -6.72 -3.37
N GLY A 123 11.78 -6.99 -2.59
CA GLY A 123 13.12 -7.17 -3.16
C GLY A 123 14.20 -6.15 -2.75
N ARG A 124 14.09 -5.48 -1.60
CA ARG A 124 15.32 -4.94 -0.99
C ARG A 124 16.07 -6.08 -0.29
N PRO A 125 17.28 -6.46 -0.74
CA PRO A 125 18.14 -7.29 0.09
C PRO A 125 18.36 -6.57 1.42
N VAL A 126 18.26 -7.31 2.52
CA VAL A 126 18.67 -6.85 3.85
C VAL A 126 20.16 -6.59 3.77
N VAL A 127 20.56 -5.38 3.40
CA VAL A 127 21.88 -4.90 3.76
C VAL A 127 21.80 -4.61 5.25
N GLU A 128 22.19 -5.60 6.06
CA GLU A 128 22.73 -5.33 7.38
C GLU A 128 23.87 -4.33 7.17
N LEU A 129 23.57 -3.04 7.35
CA LEU A 129 24.61 -2.09 7.68
C LEU A 129 25.03 -2.46 9.11
N SER A 130 25.97 -3.42 9.18
CA SER A 130 26.68 -3.72 10.41
C SER A 130 27.15 -2.39 10.98
N THR A 131 26.65 -2.09 12.16
CA THR A 131 26.96 -0.87 12.88
C THR A 131 28.44 -0.94 13.27
N THR A 132 29.33 -0.50 12.39
CA THR A 132 30.71 -0.16 12.78
C THR A 132 30.75 1.33 13.04
N ILE A 133 30.12 1.73 14.15
CA ILE A 133 30.52 2.94 14.85
C ILE A 133 31.65 2.50 15.77
N THR A 134 32.89 2.57 15.31
CA THR A 134 34.04 2.54 16.22
C THR A 134 34.12 3.92 16.87
N SER A 135 33.39 4.10 17.97
CA SER A 135 33.66 5.16 18.94
C SER A 135 34.67 4.64 19.95
N GLY A 136 35.85 5.27 20.02
CA GLY A 136 36.84 4.96 21.05
C GLY A 136 38.09 5.83 20.91
N GLN A 137 38.07 6.97 21.60
CA GLN A 137 39.17 7.92 21.75
C GLN A 137 40.36 7.36 22.59
N SER A 138 41.55 7.86 22.25
CA SER A 138 42.66 8.34 23.11
C SER A 138 43.27 7.44 24.20
N ALA A 139 44.60 7.26 24.14
CA ALA A 139 45.58 7.80 25.11
C ALA A 139 46.86 6.93 25.24
N ASP A 140 47.99 7.62 25.41
CA ASP A 140 49.21 7.21 26.14
C ASP A 140 50.15 6.14 25.56
N LYS A 141 51.18 6.55 24.80
CA LYS A 141 52.55 6.84 25.29
C LYS A 141 53.49 7.25 24.15
#